data_AF-A0A945QKM3-F1
#
_entry.id   AF-A0A945QKM3-F1
#
_cell.length_a   1.000
_cell.length_b   1.000
_cell.length_c   1.000
_cell.angle_alpha   90.00
_cell.angle_beta   90.00
_cell.angle_gamma   90.00
#
_symmetry.space_group_name_H-M   'P 1'
#
loop_
_entity.id
_entity.type
_entity.pdbx_description
1 polymer ?
#
loop_
_entity_poly.entity_id
_entity_poly.type
_entity_poly.pdbx_seq_one_letter_code
_entity_poly.pdbx_strand_id
1 'polypeptide(L)'
;MAFQKVLFLTLVGFFLSLPFAWPGRAAVETVAMTAETGGGFARLRFDWAEPVGFDAKIGGRRLVIRFDRPFTTSLRGARAILSDFVAT
;
A
#
# COMPACT_ATOMS: atom_id res chain seq x y z
N MET A 1 28.57 35.68 45.85
CA MET A 1 29.53 36.61 45.23
C MET A 1 30.66 35.77 44.67
N ALA A 2 31.12 35.79 43.42
CA ALA A 2 30.77 36.48 42.18
C ALA A 2 31.37 35.59 41.08
N PHE A 3 30.56 35.11 40.13
CA PHE A 3 30.56 35.59 38.74
C PHE A 3 31.96 35.69 38.11
N GLN A 4 32.49 34.59 37.58
CA GLN A 4 33.65 34.65 36.68
C GLN A 4 33.39 33.83 35.41
N LYS A 5 32.73 34.53 34.48
CA LYS A 5 32.93 34.50 33.02
C LYS A 5 32.78 33.13 32.35
N VAL A 6 31.52 32.85 32.00
CA VAL A 6 31.09 32.03 30.86
C VAL A 6 32.08 32.21 29.71
N LEU A 7 32.79 31.14 29.40
CA LEU A 7 33.77 31.06 28.33
C LEU A 7 33.04 31.26 27.01
N PHE A 8 33.21 32.47 26.49
CA PHE A 8 32.84 32.93 25.18
C PHE A 8 33.47 32.03 24.12
N LEU A 9 32.66 31.26 23.39
CA LEU A 9 32.96 30.82 22.03
C LEU A 9 31.63 30.50 21.34
N THR A 10 30.95 31.58 20.98
CA THR A 10 29.87 31.58 20.01
C THR A 10 30.43 31.15 18.65
N LEU A 11 29.98 30.02 18.14
CA LEU A 11 29.80 29.81 16.71
C LEU A 11 28.46 29.13 16.50
N VAL A 12 27.45 29.98 16.38
CA VAL A 12 26.22 29.70 15.62
C VAL A 12 26.66 29.17 14.26
N GLY A 13 26.22 27.97 13.89
CA GLY A 13 26.53 27.45 12.55
C GLY A 13 26.23 25.97 12.35
N PHE A 14 24.96 25.65 12.12
CA PHE A 14 24.60 24.66 11.10
C PHE A 14 24.94 23.19 11.39
N PHE A 15 24.56 22.66 12.57
CA PHE A 15 24.43 21.21 12.72
C PHE A 15 23.14 20.76 12.04
N LEU A 16 23.23 20.66 10.71
CA LEU A 16 22.42 19.87 9.79
C LEU A 16 21.05 19.44 10.37
N SER A 17 20.11 20.38 10.38
CA SER A 17 18.68 20.11 10.40
C SER A 17 18.32 19.38 9.12
N LEU A 18 18.75 18.11 8.98
CA LEU A 18 18.13 17.24 7.99
C LEU A 18 16.67 17.16 8.44
N PRO A 19 15.71 17.65 7.64
CA PRO A 19 14.35 17.22 7.87
C PRO A 19 14.44 15.70 7.79
N PHE A 20 14.22 15.03 8.91
CA PHE A 20 13.89 13.62 8.89
C PHE A 20 12.58 13.60 8.11
N ALA A 21 12.70 13.48 6.79
CA ALA A 21 11.60 13.39 5.86
C ALA A 21 10.93 12.09 6.23
N TRP A 22 9.95 12.20 7.11
CA TRP A 22 9.12 11.07 7.48
C TRP A 22 8.57 10.56 6.16
N PRO A 23 8.84 9.30 5.76
CA PRO A 23 8.17 8.77 4.59
C PRO A 23 6.68 8.94 4.88
N GLY A 24 6.03 9.79 4.09
CA GLY A 24 4.61 10.06 4.25
C GLY A 24 3.93 8.70 4.24
N ARG A 25 3.19 8.38 5.31
CA ARG A 25 2.34 7.20 5.31
C ARG A 25 1.35 7.41 4.17
N ALA A 26 1.60 6.79 3.03
CA ALA A 26 0.62 6.71 1.97
C ALA A 26 -0.64 6.11 2.59
N ALA A 27 -1.73 6.88 2.58
CA ALA A 27 -3.01 6.37 3.06
C ALA A 27 -3.37 5.16 2.20
N VAL A 28 -3.73 4.05 2.85
CA VAL A 28 -4.12 2.82 2.14
C VAL A 28 -5.43 3.11 1.41
N GLU A 29 -5.39 3.05 0.08
CA GLU A 29 -6.55 3.28 -0.78
C GLU A 29 -7.59 2.17 -0.58
N THR A 30 -8.87 2.52 -0.52
CA THR A 30 -9.95 1.54 -0.53
C THR A 30 -10.39 1.32 -1.96
N VAL A 31 -10.15 0.11 -2.48
CA VAL A 31 -10.41 -0.26 -3.87
C VAL A 31 -11.66 -1.11 -3.93
N ALA A 32 -12.64 -0.67 -4.71
CA ALA A 32 -13.83 -1.47 -4.94
C ALA A 32 -13.47 -2.69 -5.78
N MET A 33 -14.05 -3.83 -5.42
CA MET A 33 -13.80 -5.08 -6.11
C MET A 33 -15.13 -5.72 -6.49
N THR A 34 -15.27 -6.05 -7.76
CA THR A 34 -16.44 -6.73 -8.31
C THR A 34 -16.04 -8.06 -8.93
N ALA A 35 -16.95 -9.02 -8.86
CA ALA A 35 -16.79 -10.35 -9.43
C ALA A 35 -18.02 -10.68 -10.27
N GLU A 36 -17.79 -11.24 -11.45
CA GLU A 36 -18.83 -11.67 -12.37
C GLU A 36 -18.45 -13.00 -13.01
N THR A 37 -19.44 -13.82 -13.35
CA THR A 37 -19.26 -15.10 -14.04
C THR A 37 -19.97 -15.07 -15.37
N GLY A 38 -19.33 -15.63 -16.41
CA GLY A 38 -19.97 -15.76 -17.71
C GLY A 38 -19.01 -16.27 -18.77
N GLY A 39 -19.51 -17.13 -19.67
CA GLY A 39 -18.71 -17.69 -20.76
C GLY A 39 -17.72 -18.77 -20.30
N GLY A 40 -17.99 -19.47 -19.19
CA GLY A 40 -17.15 -20.56 -18.69
C GLY A 40 -15.98 -20.13 -17.80
N PHE A 41 -15.94 -18.85 -17.39
CA PHE A 41 -14.94 -18.34 -16.45
C PHE A 41 -15.51 -17.24 -15.56
N ALA A 42 -14.79 -16.94 -14.48
CA ALA A 42 -15.04 -15.79 -13.63
C ALA A 42 -14.08 -14.64 -13.95
N ARG A 43 -14.55 -13.40 -13.78
CA ARG A 43 -13.79 -12.17 -13.93
C ARG A 43 -13.77 -11.42 -12.61
N LEU A 44 -12.60 -10.91 -12.25
CA LEU A 44 -12.41 -10.01 -11.11
C LEU A 44 -11.99 -8.64 -11.63
N ARG A 45 -12.67 -7.59 -11.15
CA ARG A 45 -12.34 -6.21 -11.48
C ARG A 45 -12.01 -5.46 -10.20
N PHE A 46 -10.92 -4.71 -10.24
CA PHE A 46 -10.46 -3.82 -9.18
C PHE A 46 -10.54 -2.39 -9.72
N ASP A 47 -11.37 -1.56 -9.10
CA ASP A 47 -11.67 -0.21 -9.56
C ASP A 47 -10.75 0.78 -8.84
N TRP A 48 -9.60 1.06 -9.46
CA TRP A 48 -8.60 2.02 -8.96
C TRP A 48 -8.86 3.42 -9.50
N ALA A 49 -8.56 4.45 -8.70
CA ALA A 49 -8.68 5.84 -9.15
C ALA A 49 -7.62 6.21 -10.21
N GLU A 50 -6.46 5.59 -10.15
CA GLU A 50 -5.35 5.76 -11.10
C GLU A 50 -4.81 4.40 -11.54
N PRO A 51 -4.18 4.30 -12.73
CA PRO A 51 -3.52 3.08 -13.16
C PRO A 51 -2.48 2.60 -12.14
N VAL A 52 -2.51 1.30 -11.82
CA VAL A 52 -1.58 0.65 -10.91
C VAL A 52 -0.86 -0.50 -11.62
N GLY A 53 0.44 -0.64 -11.36
CA GLY A 53 1.20 -1.81 -11.78
C GLY A 53 0.75 -3.06 -11.02
N PHE A 54 0.67 -4.20 -11.71
CA PHE A 54 0.36 -5.47 -11.09
C PHE A 54 1.07 -6.63 -11.80
N ASP A 55 1.31 -7.71 -11.05
CA ASP A 55 1.71 -9.01 -11.58
C ASP A 55 0.70 -10.09 -11.18
N ALA A 56 0.44 -11.02 -12.11
CA ALA A 56 -0.45 -12.15 -11.89
C ALA A 56 0.26 -13.43 -12.28
N LYS A 57 0.30 -14.40 -11.36
CA LYS A 57 0.96 -15.69 -11.56
C LYS A 57 0.08 -16.82 -11.10
N ILE A 58 0.04 -17.89 -11.91
CA ILE A 58 -0.58 -19.15 -11.53
C ILE A 58 0.54 -20.11 -11.12
N GLY A 59 0.47 -20.59 -9.88
CA GLY A 59 1.34 -21.62 -9.34
C GLY A 59 0.52 -22.80 -8.85
N GLY A 60 0.64 -23.95 -9.51
CA GLY A 60 -0.21 -25.11 -9.21
C GLY A 60 -1.69 -24.77 -9.35
N ARG A 61 -2.44 -24.81 -8.23
CA ARG A 61 -3.88 -24.50 -8.15
C ARG A 61 -4.20 -23.12 -7.57
N ARG A 62 -3.21 -22.22 -7.49
CA ARG A 62 -3.37 -20.90 -6.88
C ARG A 62 -3.03 -19.79 -7.88
N LEU A 63 -3.96 -18.85 -8.03
CA LEU A 63 -3.72 -17.55 -8.66
C LEU A 63 -3.26 -16.56 -7.57
N VAL A 64 -2.11 -15.94 -7.78
CA VAL A 64 -1.62 -14.84 -6.93
C VAL A 64 -1.55 -13.58 -7.80
N ILE A 65 -2.23 -12.53 -7.33
CA ILE A 65 -2.19 -11.20 -7.95
C ILE A 65 -1.54 -10.26 -6.94
N ARG A 66 -0.47 -9.59 -7.35
CA ARG A 66 0.25 -8.62 -6.53
C ARG A 66 0.18 -7.25 -7.20
N PHE A 67 -0.25 -6.27 -6.42
CA PHE A 67 -0.33 -4.87 -6.84
C PHE A 67 0.83 -4.09 -6.25
N ASP A 68 1.38 -3.14 -7.01
CA ASP A 68 2.52 -2.32 -6.58
C ASP A 68 2.13 -1.27 -5.52
N ARG A 69 0.83 -0.99 -5.39
CA ARG A 69 0.27 -0.04 -4.42
C ARG A 69 -0.47 -0.80 -3.31
N PRO A 70 -0.25 -0.47 -2.01
CA PRO A 70 -1.02 -1.03 -0.92
C PRO A 70 -2.48 -0.56 -0.97
N PHE A 71 -3.42 -1.45 -0.71
CA PHE A 71 -4.85 -1.16 -0.70
C PHE A 71 -5.61 -2.03 0.29
N THR A 72 -6.85 -1.65 0.55
CA THR A 72 -7.83 -2.47 1.25
C THR A 72 -9.03 -2.73 0.34
N THR A 73 -9.61 -3.93 0.44
CA THR A 73 -10.83 -4.31 -0.30
C THR A 73 -11.60 -5.39 0.45
N SER A 74 -12.86 -5.57 0.09
CA SER A 74 -13.71 -6.64 0.62
C SER A 74 -13.82 -7.80 -0.37
N LEU A 75 -13.30 -8.97 -0.02
CA LEU A 75 -13.42 -10.19 -0.83
C LEU A 75 -14.74 -10.95 -0.60
N ARG A 76 -15.65 -10.41 0.22
CA ARG A 76 -16.86 -11.15 0.64
C ARG A 76 -17.75 -11.50 -0.55
N GLY A 77 -18.04 -10.54 -1.43
CA GLY A 77 -18.88 -10.77 -2.60
C GLY A 77 -18.22 -11.73 -3.60
N ALA A 78 -16.93 -11.57 -3.83
CA ALA A 78 -16.19 -12.40 -4.77
C ALA A 78 -16.15 -13.87 -4.38
N ARG A 79 -16.00 -14.22 -3.09
CA ARG A 79 -16.00 -15.62 -2.65
C ARG A 79 -17.27 -16.37 -3.07
N ALA A 80 -18.43 -15.73 -2.98
CA ALA A 80 -19.70 -16.35 -3.36
C ALA A 80 -19.78 -16.59 -4.88
N ILE A 81 -19.22 -15.68 -5.68
CA ILE A 81 -19.24 -15.77 -7.15
C ILE A 81 -18.18 -16.75 -7.68
N LEU A 82 -17.06 -16.88 -6.98
CA LEU A 82 -15.92 -17.71 -7.38
C LEU A 82 -16.01 -19.16 -6.93
N SER A 83 -17.02 -19.56 -6.15
CA SER A 83 -17.11 -20.90 -5.53
C SER A 83 -17.00 -22.04 -6.55
N ASP A 84 -17.47 -21.82 -7.77
CA ASP A 84 -17.47 -22.83 -8.83
C ASP A 84 -16.09 -22.99 -9.50
N PHE A 85 -15.19 -22.01 -9.30
CA PHE A 85 -13.89 -21.93 -9.96
C PHE A 85 -12.71 -22.07 -8.98
N VAL A 86 -12.92 -21.72 -7.71
CA VAL A 86 -11.87 -21.67 -6.69
C VAL A 86 -12.30 -22.48 -5.47
N ALA A 87 -11.50 -23.49 -5.12
CA ALA A 87 -11.67 -24.23 -3.88
C ALA A 87 -11.35 -23.32 -2.68
N THR A 88 -12.23 -23.31 -1.68
CA THR A 88 -12.06 -22.54 -0.43
C THR A 88 -11.23 -23.30 0.59
#